data_AF-A0ABD6ITG7-F1
#
_entry.id   AF-A0ABD6ITG7-F1
#
_cell.length_a   1.000
_cell.length_b   1.000
_cell.length_c   1.000
_cell.angle_alpha   90.00
_cell.angle_beta   90.00
_cell.angle_gamma   90.00
#
_symmetry.space_group_name_H-M   'P 1'
#
loop_
_entity.id
_entity.type
_entity.pdbx_description
1 polymer ?
#
loop_
_entity_poly.entity_id
_entity_poly.type
_entity_poly.pdbx_seq_one_letter_code
_entity_poly.pdbx_strand_id
1 'polypeptide(L)'
;PVVLGLAARAAGLGPPDAAYCALYESVSGPATATVRLLSLDPFDATGVLARLAPELDAVARTAVDAAGRAAAEGLHALPAASGPLLEIMAEAHAAWPARLFAS
;
A
#
# COMPACT_ATOMS: atom_id res chain seq x y z
N PRO A 1 3.39 5.34 -6.11
CA PRO A 1 2.08 5.14 -6.79
C PRO A 1 1.83 5.98 -8.06
N VAL A 2 2.33 7.23 -8.19
CA VAL A 2 2.07 8.07 -9.38
C VAL A 2 2.59 7.43 -10.68
N VAL A 3 3.85 6.98 -10.68
CA VAL A 3 4.46 6.30 -11.84
C VAL A 3 3.77 4.98 -12.16
N LEU A 4 3.36 4.21 -11.14
CA LEU A 4 2.59 2.97 -11.32
C LEU A 4 1.26 3.23 -12.05
N GLY A 5 0.52 4.29 -11.67
CA GLY A 5 -0.70 4.67 -12.35
C GLY A 5 -0.48 5.04 -13.83
N LEU A 6 0.61 5.77 -14.12
CA LEU A 6 1.00 6.08 -15.50
C LEU A 6 1.35 4.81 -16.29
N ALA A 7 2.11 3.88 -15.69
CA ALA A 7 2.49 2.62 -16.31
C ALA A 7 1.26 1.75 -16.60
N ALA A 8 0.32 1.63 -15.65
CA ALA A 8 -0.93 0.92 -15.84
C ALA A 8 -1.74 1.51 -17.01
N ARG A 9 -1.85 2.85 -17.07
CA ARG A 9 -2.52 3.53 -18.19
C ARG A 9 -1.84 3.27 -19.53
N ALA A 10 -0.51 3.34 -19.58
CA ALA A 10 0.26 3.05 -20.79
C ALA A 10 0.10 1.59 -21.26
N ALA A 11 -0.14 0.67 -20.34
CA ALA A 11 -0.44 -0.73 -20.61
C ALA A 11 -1.92 -1.00 -20.97
N GLY A 12 -2.77 0.03 -21.04
CA GLY A 12 -4.20 -0.11 -21.34
C GLY A 12 -5.06 -0.57 -20.16
N LEU A 13 -4.52 -0.56 -18.94
CA LEU A 13 -5.23 -0.94 -17.73
C LEU A 13 -6.07 0.20 -17.14
N GLY A 14 -7.07 -0.16 -16.33
CA GLY A 14 -7.98 0.76 -15.66
C GLY A 14 -7.54 1.14 -14.24
N PRO A 15 -8.24 2.11 -13.61
CA PRO A 15 -8.00 2.48 -12.22
C PRO A 15 -8.08 1.30 -11.22
N PRO A 16 -9.02 0.33 -11.34
CA PRO A 16 -9.05 -0.83 -10.45
C PRO A 16 -7.76 -1.67 -10.52
N ASP A 17 -7.23 -1.92 -11.72
CA ASP A 17 -6.00 -2.70 -11.90
C ASP A 17 -4.81 -2.02 -11.21
N ALA A 18 -4.67 -0.71 -11.42
CA ALA A 18 -3.62 0.08 -10.78
C ALA A 18 -3.75 0.08 -9.24
N ALA A 19 -4.98 0.14 -8.73
CA ALA A 19 -5.26 0.06 -7.30
C ALA A 19 -4.84 -1.30 -6.72
N TYR A 20 -5.20 -2.40 -7.37
CA TYR A 20 -4.80 -3.74 -6.93
C TYR A 20 -3.28 -3.96 -6.99
N CYS A 21 -2.58 -3.47 -8.02
CA CYS A 21 -1.12 -3.51 -8.06
C CYS A 21 -0.50 -2.77 -6.87
N ALA A 22 -0.97 -1.55 -6.58
CA ALA A 22 -0.46 -0.76 -5.46
C ALA A 22 -0.73 -1.45 -4.11
N LEU A 23 -1.91 -2.03 -3.94
CA LEU A 23 -2.31 -2.73 -2.72
C LEU A 23 -1.50 -4.01 -2.52
N TYR A 24 -1.29 -4.79 -3.58
CA TYR A 24 -0.46 -5.98 -3.55
C TYR A 24 0.97 -5.67 -3.07
N GLU A 25 1.60 -4.62 -3.62
CA GLU A 25 2.93 -4.19 -3.19
C GLU A 25 2.93 -3.73 -1.72
N SER A 26 1.88 -3.02 -1.31
CA SER A 26 1.74 -2.47 0.05
C SER A 26 1.66 -3.54 1.15
N VAL A 27 1.11 -4.71 0.85
CA VAL A 27 0.97 -5.80 1.85
C VAL A 27 2.03 -6.90 1.71
N SER A 28 2.49 -7.18 0.48
CA SER A 28 3.45 -8.25 0.21
C SER A 28 4.82 -7.95 0.82
N GLY A 29 5.24 -6.68 0.80
CA GLY A 29 6.50 -6.24 1.41
C GLY A 29 6.55 -6.52 2.91
N PRO A 30 5.62 -5.96 3.71
CA PRO A 30 5.52 -6.23 5.14
C PRO A 30 5.37 -7.72 5.48
N ALA A 31 4.53 -8.47 4.75
CA ALA A 31 4.37 -9.91 4.97
C ALA A 31 5.68 -10.69 4.75
N THR A 32 6.47 -10.32 3.74
CA THR A 32 7.79 -10.92 3.52
C THR A 32 8.78 -10.51 4.61
N ALA A 33 8.70 -9.26 5.08
CA ALA A 33 9.56 -8.74 6.13
C ALA A 33 9.32 -9.45 7.47
N THR A 34 8.09 -9.77 7.85
CA THR A 34 7.82 -10.48 9.11
C THR A 34 8.45 -11.87 9.14
N VAL A 35 8.40 -12.61 8.02
CA VAL A 35 9.08 -13.91 7.89
C VAL A 35 10.60 -13.75 8.04
N ARG A 36 11.19 -12.75 7.38
CA ARG A 36 12.65 -12.57 7.36
C ARG A 36 13.23 -11.96 8.63
N LEU A 37 12.50 -11.07 9.30
CA LEU A 37 12.99 -10.30 10.44
C LEU A 37 12.53 -10.85 11.78
N LEU A 38 11.36 -11.46 11.82
CA LEU A 38 10.76 -12.01 13.04
C LEU A 38 10.70 -13.53 13.05
N SER A 39 11.17 -14.18 11.97
CA SER A 39 11.17 -15.64 11.80
C SER A 39 9.77 -16.26 11.95
N LEU A 40 8.73 -15.56 11.51
CA LEU A 40 7.37 -16.10 11.49
C LEU A 40 7.23 -17.18 10.40
N ASP A 41 6.23 -18.05 10.59
CA ASP A 41 5.87 -19.08 9.61
C ASP A 41 5.35 -18.42 8.31
N PRO A 42 5.92 -18.74 7.13
CA PRO A 42 5.44 -18.23 5.86
C PRO A 42 3.99 -18.62 5.54
N PHE A 43 3.48 -19.75 6.05
CA PHE A 43 2.08 -20.15 5.89
C PHE A 43 1.15 -19.25 6.71
N ASP A 44 1.56 -18.85 7.91
CA ASP A 44 0.79 -17.89 8.72
C ASP A 44 0.74 -16.52 8.06
N ALA A 45 1.88 -16.03 7.54
CA ALA A 45 1.95 -14.77 6.81
C ALA A 45 1.03 -14.80 5.57
N THR A 46 1.06 -15.90 4.82
CA THR A 46 0.15 -16.10 3.67
C THR A 46 -1.32 -16.16 4.10
N GLY A 47 -1.61 -16.81 5.22
CA GLY A 47 -2.95 -16.87 5.80
C GLY A 47 -3.48 -15.49 6.21
N VAL A 48 -2.63 -14.60 6.73
CA VAL A 48 -2.99 -13.20 7.00
C VAL A 48 -3.33 -12.47 5.70
N LEU A 49 -2.50 -12.59 4.67
CA LEU A 49 -2.75 -11.96 3.36
C LEU A 49 -4.08 -12.42 2.76
N ALA A 50 -4.39 -13.72 2.82
CA ALA A 50 -5.64 -14.26 2.34
C ALA A 50 -6.85 -13.68 3.10
N ARG A 51 -6.72 -13.49 4.43
CA ARG A 51 -7.78 -12.88 5.25
C ARG A 51 -7.97 -11.39 5.00
N LEU A 52 -6.92 -10.67 4.57
CA LEU A 52 -6.98 -9.25 4.23
C LEU A 52 -7.64 -8.96 2.87
N ALA A 53 -7.85 -9.97 2.02
CA ALA A 53 -8.35 -9.76 0.67
C ALA A 53 -9.67 -8.94 0.61
N PRO A 54 -10.69 -9.20 1.45
CA PRO A 54 -11.92 -8.39 1.45
C PRO A 54 -11.69 -6.92 1.83
N GLU A 55 -10.78 -6.65 2.77
CA GLU A 55 -10.40 -5.28 3.12
C GLU A 55 -9.65 -4.60 1.97
N LEU A 56 -8.78 -5.32 1.26
CA LEU A 56 -8.11 -4.77 0.06
C LEU A 56 -9.12 -4.43 -1.03
N ASP A 57 -10.17 -5.24 -1.24
CA ASP A 57 -11.25 -4.92 -2.16
C ASP A 57 -12.01 -3.64 -1.76
N ALA A 58 -12.20 -3.41 -0.46
CA ALA A 58 -12.81 -2.18 0.05
C ALA A 58 -11.91 -0.94 -0.17
N VAL A 59 -10.60 -1.08 0.06
CA VAL A 59 -9.64 0.00 -0.19
C VAL A 59 -9.50 0.28 -1.68
N ALA A 60 -9.51 -0.74 -2.54
CA ALA A 60 -9.47 -0.58 -4.00
C ALA A 60 -10.67 0.23 -4.50
N ARG A 61 -11.88 -0.10 -4.05
CA ARG A 61 -13.10 0.68 -4.37
C ARG A 61 -12.97 2.13 -3.90
N THR A 62 -12.54 2.34 -2.65
CA THR A 62 -12.34 3.68 -2.09
C THR A 62 -11.35 4.50 -2.91
N ALA A 63 -10.25 3.88 -3.35
CA ALA A 63 -9.23 4.53 -4.18
C ALA A 63 -9.77 4.92 -5.56
N VAL A 64 -10.55 4.05 -6.20
CA VAL A 64 -11.20 4.33 -7.50
C VAL A 64 -12.21 5.46 -7.37
N ASP A 65 -13.04 5.44 -6.33
CA ASP A 65 -14.02 6.50 -6.07
C ASP A 65 -13.34 7.86 -5.81
N ALA A 66 -12.28 7.87 -5.00
CA ALA A 66 -11.50 9.08 -4.74
C ALA A 66 -10.81 9.61 -5.99
N ALA A 67 -10.29 8.73 -6.86
CA ALA A 67 -9.72 9.12 -8.14
C ALA A 67 -10.77 9.75 -9.08
N GLY A 68 -11.98 9.18 -9.11
CA GLY A 68 -13.11 9.74 -9.84
C GLY A 68 -13.50 11.13 -9.36
N ARG A 69 -13.63 11.32 -8.04
CA ARG A 69 -13.88 12.65 -7.45
C ARG A 69 -12.75 13.62 -7.74
N ALA A 70 -11.48 13.19 -7.65
CA ALA A 70 -10.35 14.07 -7.91
C ALA A 70 -10.31 14.63 -9.33
N ALA A 71 -10.86 13.90 -10.31
CA ALA A 71 -11.02 14.40 -11.68
C ALA A 71 -12.09 15.51 -11.80
N ALA A 72 -13.13 15.48 -10.97
CA ALA A 72 -14.24 16.43 -11.00
C ALA A 72 -14.04 17.61 -10.03
N GLU A 73 -13.51 17.34 -8.86
CA GLU A 73 -13.42 18.26 -7.71
C GLU A 73 -11.98 18.78 -7.53
N GLY A 74 -10.98 18.06 -8.00
CA GLY A 74 -9.56 18.39 -7.87
C GLY A 74 -8.82 17.52 -6.84
N LEU A 75 -7.49 17.68 -6.76
CA LEU A 75 -6.62 16.78 -5.98
C LEU A 75 -6.91 16.74 -4.48
N HIS A 76 -7.58 17.74 -3.92
CA HIS A 76 -7.98 17.76 -2.51
C HIS A 76 -9.06 16.72 -2.17
N ALA A 77 -9.72 16.14 -3.18
CA ALA A 77 -10.64 15.02 -2.97
C ALA A 77 -9.92 13.67 -2.73
N LEU A 78 -8.60 13.61 -2.96
CA LEU A 78 -7.78 12.44 -2.63
C LEU A 78 -7.57 12.32 -1.11
N PRO A 79 -7.59 11.10 -0.56
CA PRO A 79 -7.34 10.89 0.86
C PRO A 79 -5.91 11.28 1.23
N ALA A 80 -5.77 12.13 2.24
CA ALA A 80 -4.50 12.56 2.82
C ALA A 80 -4.56 12.48 4.36
N ALA A 81 -5.08 11.37 4.88
CA ALA A 81 -5.18 11.14 6.32
C ALA A 81 -3.78 10.96 6.94
N SER A 82 -3.54 11.60 8.09
CA SER A 82 -2.34 11.35 8.90
C SER A 82 -2.36 9.94 9.47
N GLY A 83 -1.19 9.33 9.59
CA GLY A 83 -0.99 8.06 10.30
C GLY A 83 -0.01 8.25 11.46
N PRO A 84 -0.43 8.83 12.60
CA PRO A 84 0.51 9.31 13.62
C PRO A 84 1.51 8.25 14.09
N LEU A 85 1.05 7.01 14.29
CA LEU A 85 1.95 5.92 14.71
C LEU A 85 2.95 5.56 13.61
N LEU A 86 2.52 5.49 12.34
CA LEU A 86 3.40 5.19 11.21
C LEU A 86 4.41 6.31 10.98
N GLU A 87 3.98 7.57 11.09
CA GLU A 87 4.83 8.75 10.97
C GLU A 87 5.92 8.77 12.05
N ILE A 88 5.55 8.56 13.32
CA ILE A 88 6.52 8.49 14.43
C ILE A 88 7.49 7.32 14.24
N MET A 89 7.01 6.17 13.77
CA MET A 89 7.87 5.00 13.55
C MET A 89 8.81 5.17 12.36
N ALA A 90 8.40 5.89 11.31
CA ALA A 90 9.27 6.27 10.21
C ALA A 90 10.43 7.17 10.68
N GLU A 91 10.14 8.17 11.51
CA GLU A 91 11.18 9.05 12.08
C GLU A 91 12.13 8.27 13.00
N ALA A 92 11.59 7.38 13.84
CA ALA A 92 12.40 6.51 14.69
C ALA A 92 13.30 5.58 13.86
N HIS A 93 12.78 5.00 12.78
CA HIS A 93 13.57 4.18 11.86
C HIS A 93 14.67 5.00 11.18
N ALA A 94 14.36 6.20 10.70
CA ALA A 94 15.33 7.10 10.07
C ALA A 94 16.50 7.46 11.01
N ALA A 95 16.22 7.59 12.31
CA ALA A 95 17.22 7.83 13.35
C ALA A 95 18.01 6.57 13.77
N TRP A 96 17.60 5.37 13.36
CA TRP A 96 18.23 4.11 13.78
C TRP A 96 19.64 3.97 13.16
N PRO A 97 20.71 3.79 13.96
CA PRO A 97 22.09 3.72 13.44
C PRO A 97 22.37 2.55 12.48
N ALA A 98 21.70 1.41 12.64
CA ALA A 98 21.85 0.24 11.80
C ALA A 98 20.48 -0.15 11.23
N ARG A 99 20.32 0.02 9.91
CA ARG A 99 19.07 -0.27 9.20
C ARG A 99 19.28 -1.39 8.19
N LEU A 100 18.36 -2.35 8.19
CA LEU A 100 18.29 -3.42 7.17
C LEU A 100 17.46 -2.98 5.94
N PHE A 101 16.66 -1.93 6.07
CA PHE A 101 15.85 -1.34 5.01
C PHE A 101 16.06 0.16 4.93
N ALA A 102 15.97 0.72 3.73
CA ALA A 102 16.13 2.16 3.51
C ALA A 102 15.02 3.00 4.16
N SER A 103 13.86 2.39 4.43
CA SER A 103 12.66 2.95 5.03
C SER A 103 11.89 1.89 5.81
#